data_AF-A0A096AT63-F1
#
_entry.id   AF-A0A096AT63-F1
#
_cell.length_a   1.000
_cell.length_b   1.000
_cell.length_c   1.000
_cell.angle_alpha   90.00
_cell.angle_beta   90.00
_cell.angle_gamma   90.00
#
_symmetry.space_group_name_H-M   'P 1'
#
loop_
_entity.id
_entity.type
_entity.pdbx_description
1 polymer ?
#
loop_
_entity_poly.entity_id
_entity_poly.type
_entity_poly.pdbx_seq_one_letter_code
_entity_poly.pdbx_strand_id
1 'polypeptide(L)'
;MFLCCVSIHAQYKVVGEDDGAAVAYATIHAENGTPLGLTNEKGIVPQTIKEANGTITIRQIGYQTTTIDLKNVTDGIIKMRPAVHNMNEIVVSSQGKEYIRIRGYYRNFMEENGKLCYFQQGVEDCYFKLNGKLSKSTRLQSSIHYSPDIKLKDNGKLPNVGKLFSALSISTNGRPKINIYNTSELLARTDSMLTDSISHTRKARFHIDGQNKTISMSIDTKDFYGNKSFNLSLLGKLIGLKQFHIEGYKKNQIYKRVEGKGFYTVRDLLSESEHLQLLVKEKKDIKSRNITWFGEKYIIDYELLSKDEMKEKYKNTATSLKLQTPDDIPTLPTAYVEALKTMKVYEDK
;
A
#
# COMPACT_ATOMS: atom_id res chain seq x y z
N MET A 1 -3.20 47.17 25.60
CA MET A 1 -3.79 45.82 25.39
C MET A 1 -3.35 45.35 24.01
N PHE A 2 -2.28 44.54 23.92
CA PHE A 2 -1.83 43.98 22.65
C PHE A 2 -2.70 42.76 22.33
N LEU A 3 -3.55 42.86 21.31
CA LEU A 3 -4.21 41.70 20.72
C LEU A 3 -3.17 40.89 19.95
N CYS A 4 -2.70 39.80 20.54
CA CYS A 4 -2.04 38.74 19.78
C CYS A 4 -3.08 38.07 18.88
N CYS A 5 -3.12 38.43 17.60
CA CYS A 5 -3.74 37.61 16.58
C CYS A 5 -2.92 36.32 16.44
N VAL A 6 -3.32 35.28 17.16
CA VAL A 6 -2.81 33.93 16.90
C VAL A 6 -3.51 33.47 15.62
N SER A 7 -2.82 33.55 14.48
CA SER A 7 -3.30 32.91 13.25
C SER A 7 -3.31 31.40 13.47
N ILE A 8 -4.45 30.87 13.90
CA ILE A 8 -4.74 29.44 13.94
C ILE A 8 -4.73 28.99 12.49
N HIS A 9 -3.59 28.53 11.99
CA HIS A 9 -3.56 27.86 10.70
C HIS A 9 -4.35 26.57 10.88
N ALA A 10 -5.56 26.52 10.29
CA ALA A 10 -6.41 25.35 10.34
C ALA A 10 -5.60 24.15 9.85
N GLN A 11 -5.45 23.15 10.72
CA GLN A 11 -4.76 21.92 10.36
C GLN A 11 -5.67 21.12 9.43
N TYR A 12 -5.22 20.88 8.20
CA TYR A 12 -6.04 20.13 7.24
C TYR A 12 -6.31 18.70 7.71
N LYS A 13 -7.51 18.21 7.43
CA LYS A 13 -7.93 16.83 7.67
C LYS A 13 -8.52 16.25 6.39
N VAL A 14 -8.06 15.05 6.03
CA VAL A 14 -8.60 14.27 4.91
C VAL A 14 -9.65 13.31 5.43
N VAL A 15 -10.83 13.34 4.81
CA VAL A 15 -11.97 12.50 5.18
C VAL A 15 -12.64 11.86 3.96
N GLY A 16 -13.36 10.76 4.16
CA GLY A 16 -14.24 10.20 3.15
C GLY A 16 -15.38 11.18 2.83
N GLU A 17 -15.69 11.35 1.54
CA GLU A 17 -16.80 12.19 1.07
C GLU A 17 -18.16 11.66 1.55
N ASP A 18 -18.27 10.34 1.66
CA ASP A 18 -19.47 9.57 1.90
C ASP A 18 -19.89 9.50 3.38
N ASP A 19 -18.93 9.34 4.29
CA ASP A 19 -19.21 9.14 5.71
C ASP A 19 -18.44 10.09 6.66
N GLY A 20 -17.53 10.91 6.12
CA GLY A 20 -16.72 11.84 6.90
C GLY A 20 -15.65 11.17 7.77
N ALA A 21 -15.42 9.87 7.60
CA ALA A 21 -14.41 9.14 8.35
C ALA A 21 -13.00 9.56 7.95
N ALA A 22 -12.07 9.44 8.88
CA ALA A 22 -10.68 9.82 8.65
C ALA A 22 -10.01 8.92 7.60
N VAL A 23 -9.43 9.51 6.55
CA VAL A 23 -8.62 8.76 5.57
C VAL A 23 -7.20 8.60 6.10
N ALA A 24 -6.91 7.44 6.66
CA ALA A 24 -5.61 7.14 7.25
C ALA A 24 -4.53 6.84 6.20
N TYR A 25 -3.34 7.40 6.44
CA TYR A 25 -2.12 7.13 5.68
C TYR A 25 -2.22 7.38 4.16
N ALA A 26 -3.01 8.37 3.75
CA ALA A 26 -3.03 8.85 2.36
C ALA A 26 -1.72 9.57 2.03
N THR A 27 -1.13 9.30 0.87
CA THR A 27 0.06 10.02 0.39
C THR A 27 -0.32 11.37 -0.15
N ILE A 28 0.51 12.36 0.17
CA ILE A 28 0.33 13.73 -0.26
C ILE A 28 1.58 14.17 -1.02
N HIS A 29 1.38 14.70 -2.21
CA HIS A 29 2.43 15.22 -3.08
C HIS A 29 2.10 16.66 -3.49
N ALA A 30 3.11 17.51 -3.59
CA ALA A 30 3.01 18.80 -4.25
C ALA A 30 2.81 18.62 -5.76
N GLU A 31 2.39 19.67 -6.44
CA GLU A 31 2.21 19.70 -7.91
C GLU A 31 3.44 19.19 -8.69
N ASN A 32 4.65 19.52 -8.23
CA ASN A 32 5.90 19.07 -8.85
C ASN A 32 6.29 17.61 -8.52
N GLY A 33 5.42 16.87 -7.83
CA GLY A 33 5.64 15.48 -7.41
C GLY A 33 6.40 15.32 -6.09
N THR A 34 6.83 16.40 -5.43
CA THR A 34 7.53 16.31 -4.13
C THR A 34 6.59 15.74 -3.05
N PRO A 35 6.93 14.66 -2.34
CA PRO A 35 6.15 14.13 -1.24
C PRO A 35 6.15 15.10 -0.09
N LEU A 36 4.96 15.38 0.39
CA LEU A 36 4.68 16.21 1.54
C LEU A 36 4.34 15.33 2.76
N GLY A 37 4.39 14.01 2.61
CA GLY A 37 4.19 13.04 3.68
C GLY A 37 2.88 12.27 3.56
N LEU A 38 2.40 11.78 4.70
CA LEU A 38 1.23 10.92 4.82
C LEU A 38 0.27 11.53 5.84
N THR A 39 -1.04 11.41 5.63
CA THR A 39 -1.98 11.64 6.73
C THR A 39 -1.70 10.67 7.88
N ASN A 40 -2.03 11.06 9.11
CA ASN A 40 -1.97 10.15 10.25
C ASN A 40 -3.23 9.27 10.34
N GLU A 41 -3.35 8.49 11.40
CA GLU A 41 -4.47 7.58 11.66
C GLU A 41 -5.82 8.30 11.87
N LYS A 42 -5.80 9.63 12.08
CA LYS A 42 -6.97 10.50 12.21
C LYS A 42 -7.22 11.33 10.96
N GLY A 43 -6.54 11.03 9.85
CA GLY A 43 -6.65 11.77 8.59
C GLY A 43 -5.99 13.14 8.64
N ILE A 44 -5.25 13.45 9.69
CA ILE A 44 -4.61 14.76 9.86
C ILE A 44 -3.41 14.88 8.93
N VAL A 45 -3.36 15.98 8.19
CA VAL A 45 -2.31 16.31 7.23
C VAL A 45 -1.03 16.77 7.96
N PRO A 46 0.16 16.32 7.53
CA PRO A 46 1.43 16.70 8.14
C PRO A 46 1.77 18.18 7.89
N GLN A 47 2.56 18.79 8.77
CA GLN A 47 2.92 20.21 8.69
C GLN A 47 3.78 20.58 7.47
N THR A 48 4.49 19.61 6.90
CA THR A 48 5.22 19.69 5.63
C THR A 48 4.33 20.13 4.46
N ILE A 49 2.99 20.05 4.59
CA ILE A 49 2.05 20.63 3.64
C ILE A 49 2.27 22.13 3.38
N LYS A 50 2.86 22.85 4.34
CA LYS A 50 3.21 24.28 4.20
C LYS A 50 4.31 24.54 3.18
N GLU A 51 5.06 23.51 2.81
CA GLU A 51 6.07 23.58 1.76
C GLU A 51 5.42 23.52 0.36
N ALA A 52 4.13 23.16 0.27
CA ALA A 52 3.37 23.22 -0.96
C ALA A 52 3.03 24.66 -1.31
N ASN A 53 3.48 25.10 -2.49
CA ASN A 53 2.98 26.32 -3.11
C ASN A 53 1.94 25.94 -4.16
N GLY A 54 0.65 25.91 -3.78
CA GLY A 54 -0.47 25.70 -4.71
C GLY A 54 -1.11 24.32 -4.60
N THR A 55 -1.21 23.62 -5.72
CA THR A 55 -1.97 22.38 -5.85
C THR A 55 -1.24 21.20 -5.19
N ILE A 56 -2.00 20.36 -4.50
CA ILE A 56 -1.54 19.08 -3.97
C ILE A 56 -2.33 17.93 -4.60
N THR A 57 -1.71 16.75 -4.61
CA THR A 57 -2.36 15.49 -4.98
C THR A 57 -2.35 14.55 -3.78
N ILE A 58 -3.52 13.97 -3.48
CA ILE A 58 -3.72 13.03 -2.38
C ILE A 58 -4.15 11.67 -2.95
N ARG A 59 -3.53 10.59 -2.47
CA ARG A 59 -3.82 9.22 -2.92
C ARG A 59 -3.97 8.27 -1.75
N GLN A 60 -4.95 7.37 -1.88
CA GLN A 60 -5.15 6.23 -0.99
C GLN A 60 -5.87 5.15 -1.82
N ILE A 61 -5.51 3.88 -1.66
CA ILE A 61 -5.93 2.78 -2.57
C ILE A 61 -7.45 2.53 -2.65
N GLY A 62 -8.20 2.91 -1.62
CA GLY A 62 -9.65 2.84 -1.54
C GLY A 62 -10.37 4.12 -1.92
N TYR A 63 -9.66 5.12 -2.45
CA TYR A 63 -10.22 6.42 -2.84
C TYR A 63 -9.72 6.84 -4.22
N GLN A 64 -10.52 7.64 -4.91
CA GLN A 64 -10.08 8.30 -6.14
C GLN A 64 -8.97 9.30 -5.83
N THR A 65 -7.96 9.37 -6.71
CA THR A 65 -6.90 10.38 -6.61
C THR A 65 -7.54 11.77 -6.62
N THR A 66 -7.25 12.56 -5.59
CA THR A 66 -7.82 13.90 -5.43
C THR A 66 -6.73 14.94 -5.61
N THR A 67 -6.93 15.87 -6.54
CA THR A 67 -6.02 16.99 -6.78
C THR A 67 -6.74 18.29 -6.43
N ILE A 68 -6.16 19.12 -5.56
CA ILE A 68 -6.82 20.30 -5.01
C ILE A 68 -5.81 21.44 -4.76
N ASP A 69 -6.22 22.68 -5.04
CA ASP A 69 -5.51 23.87 -4.57
C ASP A 69 -5.86 24.13 -3.10
N LEU A 70 -4.85 24.10 -2.24
CA LEU A 70 -5.01 24.33 -0.80
C LEU A 70 -5.68 25.67 -0.47
N LYS A 71 -5.54 26.69 -1.33
CA LYS A 71 -6.20 28.00 -1.15
C LYS A 71 -7.72 27.90 -1.20
N ASN A 72 -8.26 26.88 -1.86
CA ASN A 72 -9.70 26.67 -1.99
C ASN A 72 -10.29 25.85 -0.82
N VAL A 73 -9.45 25.42 0.13
CA VAL A 73 -9.89 24.63 1.29
C VAL A 73 -10.12 25.58 2.48
N THR A 74 -11.36 26.02 2.67
CA THR A 74 -11.71 27.08 3.63
C THR A 74 -12.06 26.56 5.02
N ASP A 75 -12.53 25.32 5.15
CA ASP A 75 -12.93 24.69 6.43
C ASP A 75 -11.87 23.74 7.00
N GLY A 76 -10.73 23.63 6.32
CA GLY A 76 -9.66 22.69 6.67
C GLY A 76 -10.00 21.22 6.36
N ILE A 77 -11.09 20.93 5.65
CA ILE A 77 -11.52 19.56 5.33
C ILE A 77 -11.30 19.28 3.85
N ILE A 78 -10.58 18.20 3.56
CA ILE A 78 -10.37 17.70 2.20
C ILE A 78 -11.13 16.38 2.08
N LYS A 79 -12.12 16.34 1.20
CA LYS A 79 -12.95 15.14 0.98
C LYS A 79 -12.37 14.30 -0.15
N MET A 80 -12.24 13.00 0.08
CA MET A 80 -11.87 12.03 -0.95
C MET A 80 -13.08 11.14 -1.28
N ARG A 81 -13.36 10.98 -2.57
CA ARG A 81 -14.41 10.06 -3.04
C ARG A 81 -13.91 8.62 -2.98
N PRO A 82 -14.63 7.67 -2.37
CA PRO A 82 -14.26 6.25 -2.40
C PRO A 82 -14.07 5.73 -3.82
N ALA A 83 -13.09 4.85 -4.01
CA ALA A 83 -12.91 4.12 -5.26
C ALA A 83 -13.81 2.88 -5.23
N VAL A 84 -14.67 2.74 -6.25
CA VAL A 84 -15.51 1.55 -6.39
C VAL A 84 -14.71 0.48 -7.12
N HIS A 85 -14.25 -0.52 -6.38
CA HIS A 85 -13.59 -1.70 -6.93
C HIS A 85 -14.58 -2.88 -6.93
N ASN A 86 -15.22 -3.13 -8.07
CA ASN A 86 -16.25 -4.17 -8.18
C ASN A 86 -15.60 -5.52 -8.48
N MET A 87 -15.47 -6.38 -7.47
CA MET A 87 -15.20 -7.80 -7.72
C MET A 87 -16.50 -8.53 -8.07
N ASN A 88 -16.49 -9.29 -9.17
CA ASN A 88 -17.63 -10.13 -9.53
C ASN A 88 -17.98 -11.10 -8.38
N GLU A 89 -19.24 -11.11 -7.96
CA GLU A 89 -19.75 -12.08 -7.00
C GLU A 89 -19.98 -13.41 -7.73
N ILE A 90 -18.98 -14.29 -7.64
CA ILE A 90 -19.07 -15.66 -8.12
C ILE A 90 -19.61 -16.53 -6.97
N VAL A 91 -20.83 -17.03 -7.16
CA VAL A 91 -21.43 -18.08 -6.32
C VAL A 91 -20.73 -19.39 -6.66
N VAL A 92 -19.93 -19.93 -5.73
CA VAL A 92 -19.17 -21.16 -5.98
C VAL A 92 -19.55 -22.25 -4.99
N SER A 93 -19.96 -23.41 -5.51
CA SER A 93 -20.05 -24.66 -4.76
C SER A 93 -18.65 -25.06 -4.27
N SER A 94 -18.49 -25.22 -2.96
CA SER A 94 -17.21 -25.63 -2.34
C SER A 94 -16.92 -27.13 -2.44
N GLN A 95 -17.81 -27.92 -3.04
CA GLN A 95 -17.68 -29.37 -3.06
C GLN A 95 -16.46 -29.79 -3.92
N GLY A 96 -15.51 -30.51 -3.30
CA GLY A 96 -14.29 -30.98 -3.96
C GLY A 96 -13.22 -29.90 -4.20
N LYS A 97 -13.40 -28.68 -3.68
CA LYS A 97 -12.41 -27.60 -3.80
C LYS A 97 -11.57 -27.49 -2.52
N GLU A 98 -10.26 -27.44 -2.67
CA GLU A 98 -9.29 -27.43 -1.55
C GLU A 98 -8.45 -26.15 -1.49
N TYR A 99 -8.48 -25.37 -2.57
CA TYR A 99 -7.69 -24.18 -2.76
C TYR A 99 -8.55 -23.01 -3.18
N ILE A 100 -8.06 -21.81 -2.89
CA ILE A 100 -8.51 -20.56 -3.49
C ILE A 100 -7.33 -19.90 -4.18
N ARG A 101 -7.50 -19.55 -5.46
CA ARG A 101 -6.64 -18.62 -6.16
C ARG A 101 -7.18 -17.22 -5.94
N ILE A 102 -6.27 -16.30 -5.64
CA ILE A 102 -6.52 -14.86 -5.63
C ILE A 102 -5.55 -14.23 -6.60
N ARG A 103 -6.11 -13.56 -7.59
CA ARG A 103 -5.36 -12.77 -8.55
C ARG A 103 -5.36 -11.32 -8.11
N GLY A 104 -4.18 -10.74 -7.98
CA GLY A 104 -4.04 -9.32 -7.70
C GLY A 104 -3.19 -8.63 -8.76
N TYR A 105 -3.65 -7.49 -9.23
CA TYR A 105 -2.80 -6.55 -9.94
C TYR A 105 -2.05 -5.69 -8.91
N TYR A 106 -0.75 -5.51 -9.08
CA TYR A 106 0.08 -4.76 -8.15
C TYR A 106 0.90 -3.68 -8.85
N ARG A 107 1.27 -2.66 -8.07
CA ARG A 107 2.25 -1.63 -8.43
C ARG A 107 3.23 -1.43 -7.29
N ASN A 108 4.49 -1.28 -7.63
CA ASN A 108 5.56 -0.94 -6.71
C ASN A 108 6.21 0.36 -7.19
N PHE A 109 6.36 1.29 -6.26
CA PHE A 109 6.96 2.60 -6.48
C PHE A 109 8.14 2.75 -5.52
N MET A 110 9.20 3.40 -5.99
CA MET A 110 10.23 3.95 -5.12
C MET A 110 10.41 5.42 -5.45
N GLU A 111 10.42 6.22 -4.42
CA GLU A 111 10.78 7.63 -4.49
C GLU A 111 12.06 7.84 -3.71
N GLU A 112 12.96 8.62 -4.30
CA GLU A 112 14.16 9.09 -3.63
C GLU A 112 14.17 10.61 -3.59
N ASN A 113 14.23 11.17 -2.37
CA ASN A 113 14.12 12.61 -2.13
C ASN A 113 12.92 13.24 -2.85
N GLY A 114 11.85 12.45 -2.96
CA GLY A 114 10.61 12.90 -3.56
C GLY A 114 10.48 12.83 -5.07
N LYS A 115 11.40 12.16 -5.75
CA LYS A 115 11.26 11.88 -7.17
C LYS A 115 11.07 10.40 -7.36
N LEU A 116 10.07 10.02 -8.16
CA LEU A 116 9.92 8.65 -8.61
C LEU A 116 11.24 8.21 -9.26
N CYS A 117 11.80 7.12 -8.77
CA CYS A 117 13.07 6.59 -9.27
C CYS A 117 13.00 5.10 -9.60
N TYR A 118 11.93 4.40 -9.22
CA TYR A 118 11.65 3.03 -9.62
C TYR A 118 10.15 2.81 -9.75
N PHE A 119 9.73 2.09 -10.77
CA PHE A 119 8.36 1.63 -10.95
C PHE A 119 8.32 0.25 -11.59
N GLN A 120 7.47 -0.61 -11.04
CA GLN A 120 7.14 -1.90 -11.62
C GLN A 120 5.69 -2.23 -11.31
N GLN A 121 5.00 -2.82 -12.27
CA GLN A 121 3.64 -3.33 -12.09
C GLN A 121 3.55 -4.78 -12.55
N GLY A 122 2.47 -5.46 -12.22
CA GLY A 122 2.29 -6.85 -12.62
C GLY A 122 1.00 -7.45 -12.11
N VAL A 123 0.84 -8.73 -12.38
CA VAL A 123 -0.25 -9.56 -11.86
C VAL A 123 0.37 -10.73 -11.09
N GLU A 124 -0.19 -11.02 -9.93
CA GLU A 124 0.21 -12.12 -9.07
C GLU A 124 -0.99 -13.03 -8.82
N ASP A 125 -0.83 -14.32 -9.10
CA ASP A 125 -1.75 -15.37 -8.66
C ASP A 125 -1.22 -15.99 -7.38
N CYS A 126 -1.99 -15.94 -6.30
CA CYS A 126 -1.68 -16.57 -5.03
C CYS A 126 -2.68 -17.69 -4.73
N TYR A 127 -2.16 -18.88 -4.50
CA TYR A 127 -2.94 -20.08 -4.25
C TYR A 127 -2.89 -20.41 -2.76
N PHE A 128 -3.98 -20.18 -2.05
CA PHE A 128 -4.13 -20.52 -0.63
C PHE A 128 -4.89 -21.83 -0.48
N LYS A 129 -4.52 -22.63 0.51
CA LYS A 129 -5.43 -23.66 1.04
C LYS A 129 -6.62 -22.97 1.69
N LEU A 130 -7.78 -23.64 1.76
CA LEU A 130 -8.97 -23.06 2.41
C LEU A 130 -8.77 -22.71 3.90
N ASN A 131 -7.78 -23.30 4.57
CA ASN A 131 -7.36 -22.88 5.91
C ASN A 131 -6.50 -21.59 5.95
N GLY A 132 -6.40 -20.87 4.83
CA GLY A 132 -5.69 -19.60 4.71
C GLY A 132 -4.16 -19.70 4.55
N LYS A 133 -3.59 -20.92 4.49
CA LYS A 133 -2.15 -21.09 4.26
C LYS A 133 -1.79 -20.90 2.79
N LEU A 134 -0.88 -19.97 2.48
CA LEU A 134 -0.32 -19.83 1.14
C LEU A 134 0.39 -21.14 0.74
N SER A 135 0.03 -21.68 -0.41
CA SER A 135 0.61 -22.91 -0.96
C SER A 135 1.61 -22.62 -2.06
N LYS A 136 1.25 -21.74 -3.00
CA LYS A 136 2.06 -21.34 -4.16
C LYS A 136 1.71 -19.92 -4.57
N SER A 137 2.62 -19.25 -5.25
CA SER A 137 2.33 -18.02 -5.98
C SER A 137 3.08 -18.00 -7.31
N THR A 138 2.50 -17.28 -8.27
CA THR A 138 3.11 -17.00 -9.57
C THR A 138 2.94 -15.51 -9.87
N ARG A 139 3.90 -14.93 -10.58
CA ARG A 139 3.91 -13.50 -10.88
C ARG A 139 4.29 -13.30 -12.33
N LEU A 140 3.50 -12.49 -13.03
CA LEU A 140 3.90 -11.84 -14.27
C LEU A 140 4.14 -10.37 -13.96
N GLN A 141 5.26 -9.84 -14.42
CA GLN A 141 5.65 -8.45 -14.16
C GLN A 141 5.94 -7.71 -15.47
N SER A 142 5.70 -6.40 -15.46
CA SER A 142 6.16 -5.52 -16.53
C SER A 142 7.68 -5.42 -16.52
N SER A 143 8.21 -4.84 -17.59
CA SER A 143 9.53 -4.21 -17.57
C SER A 143 9.64 -3.23 -16.40
N ILE A 144 10.85 -3.10 -15.88
CA ILE A 144 11.16 -2.23 -14.76
C ILE A 144 11.53 -0.86 -15.31
N HIS A 145 10.85 0.19 -14.85
CA HIS A 145 11.25 1.57 -15.09
C HIS A 145 12.10 2.06 -13.92
N TYR A 146 13.25 2.66 -14.22
CA TYR A 146 14.16 3.15 -13.19
C TYR A 146 14.93 4.39 -13.64
N SER A 147 15.29 5.22 -12.65
CA SER A 147 16.00 6.46 -12.90
C SER A 147 17.40 6.21 -13.48
N PRO A 148 17.89 7.04 -14.43
CA PRO A 148 19.17 6.83 -15.12
C PRO A 148 20.41 6.69 -14.22
N ASP A 149 20.37 7.29 -13.03
CA ASP A 149 21.40 7.28 -11.99
C ASP A 149 21.39 6.01 -11.13
N ILE A 150 20.33 5.20 -11.18
CA ILE A 150 20.27 3.88 -10.55
C ILE A 150 20.99 2.85 -11.43
N LYS A 151 21.94 2.12 -10.84
CA LYS A 151 22.60 0.98 -11.48
C LYS A 151 21.99 -0.33 -10.99
N LEU A 152 21.05 -0.89 -11.75
CA LEU A 152 20.52 -2.23 -11.46
C LEU A 152 21.61 -3.29 -11.60
N LYS A 153 21.44 -4.41 -10.89
CA LYS A 153 22.19 -5.65 -11.14
C LYS A 153 21.71 -6.27 -12.45
N ASP A 154 22.49 -7.20 -13.01
CA ASP A 154 22.19 -7.89 -14.27
C ASP A 154 20.84 -8.60 -14.28
N ASN A 155 20.32 -8.98 -13.10
CA ASN A 155 19.00 -9.59 -12.90
C ASN A 155 17.89 -8.59 -12.55
N GLY A 156 18.05 -7.31 -12.91
CA GLY A 156 17.06 -6.25 -12.69
C GLY A 156 16.88 -5.81 -11.23
N LYS A 157 17.60 -6.41 -10.28
CA LYS A 157 17.48 -6.08 -8.86
C LYS A 157 18.27 -4.84 -8.49
N LEU A 158 17.75 -4.03 -7.57
CA LEU A 158 18.48 -2.89 -6.99
C LEU A 158 19.78 -3.37 -6.29
N PRO A 159 20.90 -2.64 -6.45
CA PRO A 159 22.15 -2.93 -5.74
C PRO A 159 21.99 -2.61 -4.24
N ASN A 160 22.59 -3.43 -3.36
CA ASN A 160 22.62 -3.29 -1.88
C ASN A 160 21.27 -3.24 -1.13
N VAL A 161 20.17 -2.89 -1.80
CA VAL A 161 18.81 -2.84 -1.27
C VAL A 161 17.92 -3.88 -1.94
N GLY A 162 18.32 -4.47 -3.08
CA GLY A 162 17.51 -5.46 -3.81
C GLY A 162 17.24 -6.78 -3.09
N LYS A 163 18.01 -7.16 -2.05
CA LYS A 163 17.66 -8.30 -1.17
C LYS A 163 16.52 -7.94 -0.20
N LEU A 164 16.46 -6.68 0.25
CA LEU A 164 15.34 -6.16 1.03
C LEU A 164 14.15 -5.90 0.11
N PHE A 165 14.33 -5.27 -1.05
CA PHE A 165 13.22 -4.97 -1.96
C PHE A 165 12.58 -6.20 -2.61
N SER A 166 13.34 -7.27 -2.89
CA SER A 166 12.73 -8.55 -3.25
C SER A 166 11.87 -9.14 -2.13
N ALA A 167 12.13 -8.76 -0.87
CA ALA A 167 11.29 -9.10 0.29
C ALA A 167 10.21 -8.05 0.60
N LEU A 168 10.34 -6.83 0.05
CA LEU A 168 9.38 -5.72 0.18
C LEU A 168 8.39 -5.66 -0.98
N SER A 169 8.41 -6.55 -1.97
CA SER A 169 7.27 -6.63 -2.88
C SER A 169 6.02 -6.87 -2.04
N ILE A 170 4.92 -6.14 -2.30
CA ILE A 170 3.61 -6.57 -1.78
C ILE A 170 3.39 -7.98 -2.32
N SER A 171 3.68 -8.92 -1.45
CA SER A 171 3.47 -10.33 -1.64
C SER A 171 2.49 -10.66 -0.55
N THR A 172 1.42 -11.37 -0.90
CA THR A 172 0.52 -11.93 0.10
C THR A 172 1.21 -13.11 0.80
N ASN A 173 2.35 -12.85 1.44
CA ASN A 173 3.25 -13.85 2.03
C ASN A 173 2.72 -14.44 3.34
N GLY A 174 1.48 -14.15 3.74
CA GLY A 174 0.85 -14.93 4.80
C GLY A 174 -0.30 -14.20 5.45
N ARG A 175 -1.49 -14.81 5.29
CA ARG A 175 -2.74 -14.60 6.02
C ARG A 175 -3.28 -13.15 6.00
N PRO A 176 -4.57 -12.95 5.69
CA PRO A 176 -5.22 -11.66 5.93
C PRO A 176 -5.04 -11.32 7.40
N LYS A 177 -4.37 -10.20 7.73
CA LYS A 177 -4.11 -9.85 9.13
C LYS A 177 -5.40 -9.59 9.91
N ILE A 178 -6.50 -9.29 9.21
CA ILE A 178 -7.83 -9.12 9.80
C ILE A 178 -8.40 -10.41 10.40
N ASN A 179 -7.93 -11.59 9.96
CA ASN A 179 -8.53 -12.87 10.32
C ASN A 179 -8.33 -13.29 11.79
N ILE A 180 -7.58 -12.50 12.56
CA ILE A 180 -7.37 -12.71 14.01
C ILE A 180 -8.45 -12.02 14.86
N TYR A 181 -9.30 -11.19 14.25
CA TYR A 181 -10.39 -10.49 14.90
C TYR A 181 -11.72 -11.12 14.49
N ASN A 182 -12.58 -11.37 15.47
CA ASN A 182 -13.93 -11.87 15.17
C ASN A 182 -14.74 -10.77 14.48
N THR A 183 -15.49 -11.15 13.44
CA THR A 183 -16.35 -10.22 12.68
C THR A 183 -17.33 -9.48 13.61
N SER A 184 -17.93 -10.15 14.59
CA SER A 184 -18.85 -9.50 15.52
C SER A 184 -18.16 -8.49 16.45
N GLU A 185 -16.90 -8.72 16.81
CA GLU A 185 -16.10 -7.78 17.62
C GLU A 185 -15.73 -6.53 16.82
N LEU A 186 -15.43 -6.70 15.52
CA LEU A 186 -15.13 -5.60 14.60
C LEU A 186 -16.37 -4.76 14.32
N LEU A 187 -17.51 -5.38 14.01
CA LEU A 187 -18.75 -4.68 13.68
C LEU A 187 -19.27 -3.79 14.80
N ALA A 188 -18.96 -4.12 16.06
CA ALA A 188 -19.34 -3.31 17.21
C ALA A 188 -18.43 -2.08 17.45
N ARG A 189 -17.38 -1.88 16.63
CA ARG A 189 -16.28 -0.95 16.93
C ARG A 189 -15.81 -0.17 15.70
N THR A 190 -16.61 0.83 15.29
CA THR A 190 -16.21 1.81 14.27
C THR A 190 -15.15 2.76 14.84
N ASP A 191 -14.16 3.14 14.02
CA ASP A 191 -13.09 4.10 14.32
C ASP A 191 -12.27 3.81 15.59
N SER A 192 -12.29 2.57 16.03
CA SER A 192 -11.63 2.11 17.25
C SER A 192 -10.25 1.54 16.92
N MET A 193 -9.31 1.82 17.81
CA MET A 193 -7.99 1.19 17.79
C MET A 193 -8.07 -0.10 18.59
N LEU A 194 -7.82 -1.24 17.94
CA LEU A 194 -7.76 -2.54 18.57
C LEU A 194 -6.32 -2.99 18.72
N THR A 195 -6.07 -3.67 19.82
CA THR A 195 -4.82 -4.38 20.03
C THR A 195 -4.96 -5.80 19.47
N ASP A 196 -3.97 -6.24 18.70
CA ASP A 196 -3.83 -7.60 18.19
C ASP A 196 -3.98 -8.60 19.33
N SER A 197 -4.92 -9.52 19.15
CA SER A 197 -5.33 -10.52 20.13
C SER A 197 -4.23 -11.55 20.42
N ILE A 198 -3.27 -11.74 19.52
CA ILE A 198 -2.19 -12.72 19.64
C ILE A 198 -0.96 -12.07 20.27
N SER A 199 -0.58 -10.89 19.78
CA SER A 199 0.68 -10.27 20.21
C SER A 199 0.52 -9.28 21.37
N HIS A 200 -0.70 -8.82 21.65
CA HIS A 200 -1.04 -7.77 22.63
C HIS A 200 -0.27 -6.45 22.51
N THR A 201 0.50 -6.29 21.44
CA THR A 201 1.49 -5.22 21.26
C THR A 201 1.28 -4.46 19.96
N ARG A 202 0.55 -5.06 19.02
CA ARG A 202 0.27 -4.48 17.73
C ARG A 202 -1.06 -3.76 17.79
N LYS A 203 -1.15 -2.54 17.26
CA LYS A 203 -2.40 -1.78 17.18
C LYS A 203 -2.84 -1.67 15.73
N ALA A 204 -4.13 -1.84 15.51
CA ALA A 204 -4.77 -1.65 14.21
C ALA A 204 -6.02 -0.78 14.39
N ARG A 205 -6.19 0.20 13.49
CA ARG A 205 -7.40 1.01 13.42
C ARG A 205 -8.36 0.37 12.42
N PHE A 206 -9.62 0.26 12.81
CA PHE A 206 -10.68 -0.24 11.96
C PHE A 206 -11.67 0.87 11.65
N HIS A 207 -12.15 0.87 10.42
CA HIS A 207 -13.20 1.76 9.98
C HIS A 207 -14.19 0.98 9.11
N ILE A 208 -15.49 1.16 9.36
CA ILE A 208 -16.58 0.46 8.67
C ILE A 208 -17.29 1.47 7.80
N ASP A 209 -17.23 1.23 6.50
CA ASP A 209 -17.92 2.01 5.49
C ASP A 209 -19.25 1.31 5.19
N GLY A 210 -20.35 1.95 5.61
CA GLY A 210 -21.69 1.45 5.41
C GLY A 210 -22.16 1.54 3.95
N GLN A 211 -21.69 2.53 3.19
CA GLN A 211 -22.16 2.78 1.82
C GLN A 211 -21.53 1.80 0.83
N ASN A 212 -20.20 1.68 0.86
CA ASN A 212 -19.50 0.73 -0.01
C ASN A 212 -19.47 -0.69 0.56
N LYS A 213 -20.07 -0.90 1.75
CA LYS A 213 -20.07 -2.17 2.47
C LYS A 213 -18.66 -2.73 2.59
N THR A 214 -17.73 -1.92 3.08
CA THR A 214 -16.34 -2.32 3.30
C THR A 214 -15.92 -2.16 4.75
N ILE A 215 -14.83 -2.83 5.11
CA ILE A 215 -14.08 -2.56 6.34
C ILE A 215 -12.62 -2.32 5.98
N SER A 216 -12.05 -1.24 6.50
CA SER A 216 -10.63 -0.94 6.36
C SER A 216 -9.89 -1.23 7.66
N MET A 217 -8.66 -1.71 7.53
CA MET A 217 -7.73 -1.95 8.63
C MET A 217 -6.41 -1.25 8.33
N SER A 218 -6.00 -0.38 9.25
CA SER A 218 -4.81 0.46 9.13
C SER A 218 -3.81 0.14 10.26
N ILE A 219 -2.54 -0.03 9.92
CA ILE A 219 -1.45 -0.40 10.85
C ILE A 219 -0.28 0.57 10.66
N ASP A 220 0.31 1.07 11.76
CA ASP A 220 1.56 1.85 11.76
C ASP A 220 2.56 1.32 12.79
N THR A 221 3.69 0.79 12.33
CA THR A 221 4.76 0.26 13.19
C THR A 221 5.33 1.22 14.24
N LYS A 222 5.16 2.54 14.09
CA LYS A 222 5.53 3.50 15.15
C LYS A 222 4.70 3.31 16.42
N ASP A 223 3.46 2.82 16.31
CA ASP A 223 2.62 2.49 17.48
C ASP A 223 3.19 1.32 18.30
N PHE A 224 4.20 0.61 17.78
CA PHE A 224 4.71 -0.67 18.26
C PHE A 224 6.12 -0.52 18.81
N TYR A 225 6.98 0.13 18.03
CA TYR A 225 8.40 0.32 18.35
C TYR A 225 8.71 1.72 18.90
N GLY A 226 7.72 2.61 18.94
CA GLY A 226 7.93 4.03 19.15
C GLY A 226 8.76 4.65 18.03
N ASN A 227 9.43 5.78 18.31
CA ASN A 227 10.36 6.40 17.35
C ASN A 227 11.70 5.64 17.20
N LYS A 228 11.80 4.38 17.64
CA LYS A 228 13.04 3.60 17.53
C LYS A 228 13.23 3.13 16.09
N SER A 229 14.21 3.71 15.40
CA SER A 229 14.64 3.25 14.09
C SER A 229 15.49 1.97 14.21
N PHE A 230 15.22 0.96 13.38
CA PHE A 230 16.05 -0.24 13.30
C PHE A 230 17.24 -0.02 12.37
N ASN A 231 18.46 0.00 12.92
CA ASN A 231 19.66 0.00 12.10
C ASN A 231 20.06 -1.43 11.69
N LEU A 232 19.72 -1.82 10.46
CA LEU A 232 20.06 -3.15 9.93
C LEU A 232 21.51 -3.24 9.43
N SER A 233 22.25 -2.13 9.31
CA SER A 233 23.66 -2.17 8.90
C SER A 233 24.56 -2.83 9.96
N LEU A 234 24.10 -2.90 11.22
CA LEU A 234 24.77 -3.59 12.32
C LEU A 234 24.58 -5.12 12.32
N LEU A 235 23.68 -5.67 11.48
CA LEU A 235 23.43 -7.11 11.42
C LEU A 235 24.37 -7.86 10.45
N GLY A 236 25.44 -7.24 9.99
CA GLY A 236 26.53 -7.88 9.21
C GLY A 236 26.16 -8.39 7.80
N LYS A 237 24.90 -8.27 7.37
CA LYS A 237 24.38 -8.86 6.12
C LYS A 237 24.28 -7.88 4.93
N LEU A 238 24.63 -6.61 5.13
CA LEU A 238 24.48 -5.54 4.13
C LEU A 238 25.83 -4.89 3.78
N ILE A 239 26.66 -5.61 3.00
CA ILE A 239 27.94 -5.13 2.52
C ILE A 239 27.74 -3.86 1.69
N GLY A 240 28.43 -2.76 2.03
CA GLY A 240 28.40 -1.50 1.28
C GLY A 240 27.52 -0.40 1.86
N LEU A 241 26.67 -0.70 2.86
CA LEU A 241 25.86 0.29 3.56
C LEU A 241 26.56 0.77 4.85
N LYS A 242 26.58 2.09 5.06
CA LYS A 242 26.96 2.73 6.33
C LYS A 242 25.76 2.93 7.25
N GLN A 243 24.59 3.16 6.66
CA GLN A 243 23.35 3.41 7.39
C GLN A 243 22.19 2.77 6.63
N PHE A 244 21.32 2.09 7.38
CA PHE A 244 20.03 1.62 6.89
C PHE A 244 19.05 1.68 8.04
N HIS A 245 18.19 2.70 8.06
CA HIS A 245 17.20 2.92 9.10
C HIS A 245 15.80 2.79 8.50
N ILE A 246 14.98 1.96 9.14
CA ILE A 246 13.52 2.00 8.92
C ILE A 246 12.96 3.12 9.79
N GLU A 247 12.46 4.17 9.16
CA GLU A 247 11.85 5.32 9.85
C GLU A 247 10.37 5.11 10.14
N GLY A 248 9.70 4.30 9.32
CA GLY A 248 8.31 3.93 9.53
C GLY A 248 7.84 2.93 8.49
N TYR A 249 6.90 2.09 8.91
CA TYR A 249 6.15 1.19 8.04
C TYR A 249 4.66 1.29 8.37
N LYS A 250 3.87 1.56 7.33
CA LYS A 250 2.41 1.67 7.39
C LYS A 250 1.78 0.71 6.41
N LYS A 251 0.62 0.16 6.76
CA LYS A 251 -0.11 -0.78 5.95
C LYS A 251 -1.60 -0.57 6.06
N ASN A 252 -2.29 -0.56 4.93
CA ASN A 252 -3.74 -0.51 4.82
C ASN A 252 -4.25 -1.75 4.10
N GLN A 253 -5.36 -2.29 4.55
CA GLN A 253 -6.09 -3.37 3.88
C GLN A 253 -7.57 -3.04 3.89
N ILE A 254 -8.24 -3.25 2.76
CA ILE A 254 -9.67 -3.00 2.59
C ILE A 254 -10.33 -4.34 2.26
N TYR A 255 -11.44 -4.63 2.94
CA TYR A 255 -12.18 -5.88 2.80
C TYR A 255 -13.64 -5.63 2.48
N LYS A 256 -14.26 -6.52 1.69
CA LYS A 256 -15.72 -6.62 1.56
C LYS A 256 -16.29 -6.95 2.94
N ARG A 257 -17.28 -6.19 3.37
CA ARG A 257 -17.98 -6.45 4.63
C ARG A 257 -18.81 -7.72 4.49
N VAL A 258 -18.64 -8.62 5.45
CA VAL A 258 -19.48 -9.81 5.60
C VAL A 258 -20.37 -9.64 6.83
N GLU A 259 -21.66 -9.97 6.67
CA GLU A 259 -22.62 -9.98 7.77
C GLU A 259 -22.66 -11.40 8.36
N GLY A 260 -22.47 -11.53 9.67
CA GLY A 260 -22.60 -12.81 10.37
C GLY A 260 -21.52 -13.10 11.41
N LYS A 261 -21.55 -14.32 11.96
CA LYS A 261 -20.55 -14.83 12.92
C LYS A 261 -19.42 -15.48 12.14
N GLY A 262 -18.17 -15.16 12.46
CA GLY A 262 -16.99 -15.77 11.82
C GLY A 262 -15.80 -14.82 11.74
N PHE A 263 -14.84 -15.16 10.88
CA PHE A 263 -13.62 -14.38 10.65
C PHE A 263 -13.54 -13.97 9.18
N TYR A 264 -13.04 -12.77 8.94
CA TYR A 264 -12.64 -12.35 7.60
C TYR A 264 -11.56 -13.29 7.06
N THR A 265 -11.65 -13.60 5.78
CA THR A 265 -10.75 -14.49 5.06
C THR A 265 -10.09 -13.77 3.91
N VAL A 266 -9.25 -14.50 3.19
CA VAL A 266 -8.54 -13.94 2.04
C VAL A 266 -9.49 -13.64 0.86
N ARG A 267 -10.69 -14.26 0.85
CA ARG A 267 -11.77 -13.96 -0.10
C ARG A 267 -12.31 -12.56 0.02
N ASP A 268 -12.25 -12.01 1.24
CA ASP A 268 -12.87 -10.74 1.54
C ASP A 268 -11.93 -9.57 1.23
N LEU A 269 -10.64 -9.82 0.98
CA LEU A 269 -9.67 -8.78 0.66
C LEU A 269 -9.96 -8.17 -0.71
N LEU A 270 -10.13 -6.85 -0.76
CA LEU A 270 -10.34 -6.07 -1.98
C LEU A 270 -9.04 -5.39 -2.43
N SER A 271 -8.31 -4.81 -1.49
CA SER A 271 -7.07 -4.10 -1.81
C SER A 271 -6.14 -3.98 -0.61
N GLU A 272 -4.86 -3.76 -0.88
CA GLU A 272 -3.80 -3.63 0.10
C GLU A 272 -2.78 -2.59 -0.34
N SER A 273 -2.37 -1.73 0.58
CA SER A 273 -1.26 -0.80 0.36
C SER A 273 -0.25 -0.84 1.49
N GLU A 274 1.01 -0.61 1.16
CA GLU A 274 2.11 -0.60 2.11
C GLU A 274 3.02 0.60 1.83
N HIS A 275 3.43 1.30 2.88
CA HIS A 275 4.38 2.40 2.81
C HIS A 275 5.55 2.11 3.73
N LEU A 276 6.76 2.17 3.21
CA LEU A 276 7.99 2.03 3.97
C LEU A 276 8.87 3.26 3.75
N GLN A 277 9.24 3.91 4.84
CA GLN A 277 10.17 5.04 4.85
C GLN A 277 11.53 4.56 5.37
N LEU A 278 12.57 4.85 4.60
CA LEU A 278 13.94 4.42 4.86
C LEU A 278 14.90 5.61 4.77
N LEU A 279 15.83 5.67 5.72
CA LEU A 279 17.01 6.51 5.61
C LEU A 279 18.23 5.63 5.33
N VAL A 280 18.82 5.79 4.14
CA VAL A 280 19.93 4.96 3.66
C VAL A 280 21.17 5.82 3.42
N LYS A 281 22.35 5.29 3.76
CA LYS A 281 23.65 5.88 3.38
C LYS A 281 24.60 4.79 2.94
N GLU A 282 25.02 4.82 1.68
CA GLU A 282 26.07 3.93 1.20
C GLU A 282 27.46 4.44 1.61
N LYS A 283 28.49 3.57 1.54
CA LYS A 283 29.86 3.95 1.93
C LYS A 283 30.40 5.18 1.20
N LYS A 284 30.02 5.34 -0.07
CA LYS A 284 30.45 6.43 -0.96
C LYS A 284 29.55 7.66 -0.90
N ASP A 285 28.39 7.58 -0.23
CA ASP A 285 27.45 8.68 -0.15
C ASP A 285 27.95 9.76 0.82
N ILE A 286 27.89 11.03 0.38
CA ILE A 286 28.22 12.19 1.22
C ILE A 286 27.12 12.39 2.28
N LYS A 287 25.85 12.35 1.85
CA LYS A 287 24.65 12.52 2.69
C LYS A 287 23.77 11.28 2.66
N SER A 288 22.96 11.11 3.70
CA SER A 288 21.92 10.09 3.71
C SER A 288 20.81 10.44 2.73
N ARG A 289 20.13 9.42 2.21
CA ARG A 289 19.11 9.48 1.16
C ARG A 289 17.81 8.98 1.75
N ASN A 290 16.74 9.76 1.59
CA ASN A 290 15.41 9.36 2.01
C ASN A 290 14.75 8.59 0.88
N ILE A 291 14.43 7.33 1.17
CA ILE A 291 13.75 6.43 0.25
C ILE A 291 12.36 6.15 0.80
N THR A 292 11.35 6.47 0.01
CA THR A 292 9.98 6.01 0.28
C THR A 292 9.65 4.92 -0.71
N TRP A 293 9.30 3.75 -0.20
CA TRP A 293 8.72 2.70 -0.99
C TRP A 293 7.22 2.64 -0.74
N PHE A 294 6.48 2.49 -1.83
CA PHE A 294 5.05 2.36 -1.80
C PHE A 294 4.62 1.19 -2.67
N GLY A 295 3.75 0.35 -2.14
CA GLY A 295 3.11 -0.73 -2.86
C GLY A 295 1.60 -0.57 -2.86
N GLU A 296 0.99 -0.96 -3.97
CA GLU A 296 -0.45 -1.14 -4.11
C GLU A 296 -0.72 -2.53 -4.65
N LYS A 297 -1.80 -3.16 -4.16
CA LYS A 297 -2.35 -4.39 -4.70
C LYS A 297 -3.86 -4.32 -4.70
N TYR A 298 -4.46 -4.59 -5.85
CA TYR A 298 -5.89 -4.64 -6.09
C TYR A 298 -6.26 -6.08 -6.42
N ILE A 299 -7.24 -6.65 -5.72
CA ILE A 299 -7.70 -8.02 -5.98
C ILE A 299 -8.68 -7.98 -7.14
N ILE A 300 -8.35 -8.64 -8.24
CA ILE A 300 -9.08 -8.49 -9.51
C ILE A 300 -9.84 -9.75 -9.91
N ASP A 301 -9.50 -10.89 -9.30
CA ASP A 301 -10.20 -12.15 -9.56
C ASP A 301 -9.96 -13.16 -8.42
N TYR A 302 -10.93 -14.07 -8.22
CA TYR A 302 -10.82 -15.19 -7.30
C TYR A 302 -11.43 -16.47 -7.88
N GLU A 303 -10.87 -17.62 -7.50
CA GLU A 303 -11.35 -18.91 -8.01
C GLU A 303 -11.14 -20.03 -6.99
N LEU A 304 -12.15 -20.89 -6.79
CA LEU A 304 -11.98 -22.10 -5.98
C LEU A 304 -11.52 -23.26 -6.85
N LEU A 305 -10.47 -23.94 -6.39
CA LEU A 305 -9.75 -24.93 -7.17
C LEU A 305 -9.62 -26.25 -6.40
N SER A 306 -9.76 -27.36 -7.12
CA SER A 306 -9.23 -28.64 -6.70
C SER A 306 -7.70 -28.61 -6.74
N LYS A 307 -7.06 -29.61 -6.13
CA LYS A 307 -5.59 -29.74 -6.17
C LYS A 307 -5.04 -29.83 -7.59
N ASP A 308 -5.75 -30.49 -8.51
CA ASP A 308 -5.27 -30.70 -9.87
C ASP A 308 -5.47 -29.47 -10.76
N GLU A 309 -6.62 -28.78 -10.64
CA GLU A 309 -6.84 -27.49 -11.30
C GLU A 309 -5.79 -26.45 -10.88
N MET A 310 -5.44 -26.41 -9.59
CA MET A 310 -4.38 -25.53 -9.08
C MET A 310 -3.02 -25.83 -9.71
N LYS A 311 -2.64 -27.12 -9.80
CA LYS A 311 -1.36 -27.51 -10.41
C LYS A 311 -1.30 -27.12 -11.89
N GLU A 312 -2.40 -27.33 -12.61
CA GLU A 312 -2.49 -27.00 -14.03
C GLU A 312 -2.34 -25.48 -14.26
N LYS A 313 -3.13 -24.66 -13.56
CA LYS A 313 -3.04 -23.19 -13.66
C LYS A 313 -1.66 -22.68 -13.27
N TYR A 314 -1.07 -23.20 -12.20
CA TYR A 314 0.27 -22.84 -11.77
C TYR A 314 1.33 -23.10 -12.85
N LYS A 315 1.25 -24.23 -13.56
CA LYS A 315 2.18 -24.56 -14.65
C LYS A 315 2.02 -23.62 -15.85
N ASN A 316 0.78 -23.26 -16.18
CA ASN A 316 0.44 -22.50 -17.38
C ASN A 316 0.46 -20.97 -17.20
N THR A 317 0.74 -20.48 -15.98
CA THR A 317 0.71 -19.03 -15.68
C THR A 317 1.77 -18.27 -16.49
N ALA A 318 2.98 -18.82 -16.67
CA ALA A 318 4.07 -18.11 -17.34
C ALA A 318 3.87 -17.94 -18.86
N THR A 319 3.09 -18.81 -19.50
CA THR A 319 2.92 -18.86 -20.96
C THR A 319 1.66 -18.17 -21.48
N SER A 320 0.74 -17.74 -20.60
CA SER A 320 -0.60 -17.28 -21.01
C SER A 320 -0.97 -15.86 -20.59
N LEU A 321 -0.27 -15.25 -19.62
CA LEU A 321 -0.63 -13.91 -19.18
C LEU A 321 -0.04 -12.84 -20.10
N LYS A 322 -0.91 -11.95 -20.58
CA LYS A 322 -0.54 -10.61 -21.01
C LYS A 322 -0.83 -9.67 -19.86
N LEU A 323 0.13 -8.80 -19.52
CA LEU A 323 -0.11 -7.78 -18.52
C LEU A 323 -1.05 -6.73 -19.11
N GLN A 324 -2.28 -6.71 -18.60
CA GLN A 324 -3.25 -5.65 -18.86
C GLN A 324 -3.60 -5.01 -17.52
N THR A 325 -3.62 -3.68 -17.48
CA THR A 325 -4.12 -2.95 -16.33
C THR A 325 -5.65 -2.98 -16.40
N PRO A 326 -6.35 -3.52 -15.40
CA PRO A 326 -7.82 -3.49 -15.37
C PRO A 326 -8.37 -2.06 -15.32
N ASP A 327 -9.52 -1.84 -15.96
CA ASP A 327 -10.12 -0.52 -16.16
C ASP A 327 -10.58 0.16 -14.86
N ASP A 328 -10.88 -0.63 -13.83
CA ASP A 328 -11.34 -0.19 -12.51
C ASP A 328 -10.20 0.26 -11.58
N ILE A 329 -8.94 0.04 -11.97
CA ILE A 329 -7.80 0.44 -11.14
C ILE A 329 -7.49 1.93 -11.34
N PRO A 330 -7.38 2.72 -10.24
CA PRO A 330 -7.06 4.14 -10.31
C PRO A 330 -5.85 4.44 -11.18
N THR A 331 -5.95 5.43 -12.06
CA THR A 331 -4.85 5.84 -12.93
C THR A 331 -3.65 6.34 -12.13
N LEU A 332 -2.47 6.23 -12.73
CA LEU A 332 -1.27 6.84 -12.15
C LEU A 332 -1.41 8.37 -12.12
N PRO A 333 -0.83 9.06 -11.12
CA PRO A 333 -0.73 10.51 -11.13
C PRO A 333 0.01 11.01 -12.36
N THR A 334 -0.39 12.16 -12.89
CA THR A 334 0.24 12.80 -14.07
C THR A 334 1.76 12.93 -13.89
N ALA A 335 2.23 13.37 -12.71
CA ALA A 335 3.66 13.51 -12.43
C ALA A 335 4.43 12.18 -12.57
N TYR A 336 3.82 11.06 -12.20
CA TYR A 336 4.45 9.74 -12.39
C TYR A 336 4.43 9.34 -13.86
N VAL A 337 3.32 9.56 -14.56
CA VAL A 337 3.22 9.28 -16.00
C VAL A 337 4.30 10.04 -16.78
N GLU A 338 4.51 11.32 -16.48
CA GLU A 338 5.58 12.13 -17.10
C GLU A 338 6.98 11.64 -16.70
N ALA A 339 7.21 11.29 -15.43
CA ALA A 339 8.50 10.77 -14.98
C ALA A 339 8.88 9.48 -15.73
N LEU A 340 7.94 8.55 -15.90
CA LEU A 340 8.16 7.26 -16.56
C LEU A 340 8.67 7.40 -18.01
N LYS A 341 8.29 8.46 -18.72
CA LYS A 341 8.75 8.73 -20.10
C LYS A 341 10.26 8.98 -20.21
N THR A 342 10.89 9.39 -19.12
CA THR A 342 12.32 9.75 -19.06
C THR A 342 13.19 8.67 -18.41
N MET A 343 12.57 7.61 -17.89
CA MET A 343 13.27 6.53 -17.19
C MET A 343 13.88 5.51 -18.14
N LYS A 344 14.93 4.83 -17.66
CA LYS A 344 15.45 3.63 -18.33
C LYS A 344 14.48 2.47 -18.12
N VAL A 345 14.46 1.56 -19.10
CA VAL A 345 13.65 0.34 -19.07
C VAL A 345 14.57 -0.87 -19.00
N TYR A 346 14.35 -1.73 -18.01
CA TYR A 346 14.96 -3.05 -17.94
C TYR A 346 13.89 -4.10 -18.28
N GLU A 347 14.16 -4.87 -19.33
CA GLU A 347 13.34 -6.02 -19.72
C GLU A 347 13.98 -7.28 -19.16
N ASP A 348 13.19 -8.09 -18.46
CA ASP A 348 13.62 -9.41 -18.00
C ASP A 348 13.84 -10.27 -19.26
N LYS A 349 15.09 -10.66 -19.53
CA LYS A 349 15.47 -11.42 -20.74
C LYS A 349 15.15 -12.89 -20.64
#